data_AF-A0A0G8CJQ5-F1
#
_entry.id   AF-A0A0G8CJQ5-F1
#
_cell.length_a   1.000
_cell.length_b   1.000
_cell.length_c   1.000
_cell.angle_alpha   90.00
_cell.angle_beta   90.00
_cell.angle_gamma   90.00
#
_symmetry.space_group_name_H-M   'P 1'
#
loop_
_entity.id
_entity.type
_entity.pdbx_description
1 polymer ?
#
loop_
_entity_poly.entity_id
_entity_poly.type
_entity_poly.pdbx_seq_one_letter_code
_entity_poly.pdbx_strand_id
1 'polypeptide(L)'
;MTIPENMQKWDYPPSDELYKKYENVYKNPKYYNQKTGEIHWPPNDGFVSGTQKVETLQPGTRLDRYGNPAGSFLAPESDSFPSRALVPHSEQAPYYVYKVIDDFEVTLGKIAPWFDQPGGGTQIIKYKSNGRPYSIEELIELEVIKQINP
;
A
#
# COMPACT_ATOMS: atom_id res chain seq x y z
N MET A 1 27.59 5.07 4.14
CA MET A 1 27.10 3.83 3.50
C MET A 1 26.69 4.22 2.10
N THR A 2 27.13 3.48 1.08
CA THR A 2 26.89 3.78 -0.33
C THR A 2 26.03 2.70 -0.97
N ILE A 3 25.12 3.08 -1.86
CA ILE A 3 24.30 2.14 -2.62
C ILE A 3 25.21 1.29 -3.53
N PRO A 4 25.12 -0.05 -3.49
CA PRO A 4 25.87 -0.94 -4.37
C PRO A 4 25.65 -0.61 -5.86
N GLU A 5 26.70 -0.73 -6.68
CA GLU A 5 26.66 -0.35 -8.10
C GLU A 5 25.59 -1.13 -8.89
N ASN A 6 25.32 -2.38 -8.52
CA ASN A 6 24.25 -3.16 -9.14
C ASN A 6 22.86 -2.61 -8.83
N MET A 7 22.63 -2.08 -7.62
CA MET A 7 21.34 -1.50 -7.22
C MET A 7 21.08 -0.15 -7.87
N GLN A 8 22.13 0.60 -8.22
CA GLN A 8 22.00 1.84 -8.99
C GLN A 8 21.50 1.59 -10.42
N LYS A 9 21.61 0.36 -10.92
CA LYS A 9 21.15 -0.06 -12.26
C LYS A 9 19.75 -0.67 -12.25
N TRP A 10 19.08 -0.72 -11.10
CA TRP A 10 17.68 -1.15 -11.02
C TRP A 10 16.76 -0.16 -11.72
N ASP A 11 15.58 -0.62 -12.16
CA ASP A 11 14.58 0.26 -12.80
C ASP A 11 14.14 1.40 -11.88
N TYR A 12 14.12 1.13 -10.57
CA TYR A 12 13.81 2.11 -9.51
C TYR A 12 14.83 1.97 -8.37
N PRO A 13 16.02 2.60 -8.50
CA PRO A 13 17.04 2.52 -7.48
C PRO A 13 16.59 3.25 -6.19
N PRO A 14 17.02 2.79 -5.00
CA PRO A 14 16.73 3.50 -3.75
C PRO A 14 17.44 4.85 -3.71
N SER A 15 16.89 5.81 -2.95
CA SER A 15 17.65 7.00 -2.54
C SER A 15 18.66 6.62 -1.45
N ASP A 16 19.72 7.42 -1.26
CA ASP A 16 20.73 7.18 -0.23
C ASP A 16 20.10 7.12 1.18
N GLU A 17 19.10 7.97 1.43
CA GLU A 17 18.35 8.01 2.69
C GLU A 17 17.61 6.69 2.94
N LEU A 18 16.80 6.25 1.97
CA LEU A 18 16.04 5.01 2.09
C LEU A 18 16.95 3.80 2.17
N TYR A 19 18.03 3.75 1.37
CA TYR A 19 18.98 2.66 1.42
C TYR A 19 19.66 2.56 2.79
N LYS A 20 20.07 3.68 3.38
CA LYS A 20 20.66 3.72 4.72
C LYS A 20 19.69 3.22 5.80
N LYS A 21 18.39 3.52 5.66
CA LYS A 21 17.34 3.13 6.62
C LYS A 21 16.88 1.68 6.44
N TYR A 22 16.82 1.20 5.21
CA TYR A 22 16.19 -0.07 4.81
C TYR A 22 17.15 -1.04 4.12
N GLU A 23 18.45 -0.95 4.40
CA GLU A 23 19.49 -1.74 3.73
C GLU A 23 19.17 -3.23 3.72
N ASN A 24 18.77 -3.78 4.86
CA ASN A 24 18.41 -5.20 4.98
C ASN A 24 17.23 -5.58 4.08
N VAL A 25 16.24 -4.69 3.93
CA VAL A 25 15.09 -4.93 3.06
C VAL A 25 15.53 -4.96 1.60
N TYR A 26 16.32 -3.99 1.15
CA TYR A 26 16.81 -3.93 -0.23
C TYR A 26 17.70 -5.12 -0.61
N LYS A 27 18.55 -5.58 0.33
CA LYS A 27 19.42 -6.75 0.12
C LYS A 27 18.71 -8.10 0.24
N ASN A 28 17.46 -8.12 0.66
CA ASN A 28 16.75 -9.37 0.89
C ASN A 28 16.12 -9.90 -0.41
N PRO A 29 16.55 -11.07 -0.93
CA PRO A 29 15.99 -11.66 -2.14
C PRO A 29 14.52 -12.07 -2.00
N LYS A 30 13.98 -12.16 -0.77
CA LYS A 30 12.55 -12.31 -0.52
C LYS A 30 11.75 -11.10 -1.03
N TYR A 31 12.32 -9.91 -0.96
CA TYR A 31 11.61 -8.64 -1.22
C TYR A 31 11.97 -8.01 -2.55
N TYR A 32 13.20 -8.20 -3.02
CA TYR A 32 13.68 -7.62 -4.26
C TYR A 32 14.43 -8.65 -5.10
N ASN A 33 14.18 -8.65 -6.40
CA ASN A 33 15.08 -9.28 -7.35
C ASN A 33 16.43 -8.56 -7.33
N GLN A 34 17.48 -9.23 -6.86
CA GLN A 34 18.79 -8.60 -6.64
C GLN A 34 19.52 -8.17 -7.93
N LYS A 35 19.01 -8.58 -9.11
CA LYS A 35 19.53 -8.17 -10.41
C LYS A 35 18.76 -6.98 -10.99
N THR A 36 17.43 -7.02 -10.97
CA THR A 36 16.57 -6.03 -11.66
C THR A 36 15.98 -4.96 -10.75
N GLY A 37 15.87 -5.25 -9.44
CA GLY A 37 15.14 -4.41 -8.49
C GLY A 37 13.63 -4.61 -8.50
N GLU A 38 13.12 -5.59 -9.24
CA GLU A 38 11.72 -5.96 -9.22
C GLU A 38 11.27 -6.30 -7.79
N ILE A 39 10.12 -5.74 -7.37
CA ILE A 39 9.57 -5.93 -6.03
C ILE A 39 8.77 -7.23 -5.98
N HIS A 40 9.09 -8.07 -5.00
CA HIS A 40 8.30 -9.24 -4.66
C HIS A 40 7.25 -8.85 -3.61
N TRP A 41 6.02 -8.64 -4.08
CA TRP A 41 4.87 -8.34 -3.24
C TRP A 41 4.40 -9.58 -2.45
N PRO A 42 3.79 -9.40 -1.27
CA PRO A 42 3.20 -10.52 -0.54
C PRO A 42 2.05 -11.16 -1.35
N PRO A 43 1.79 -12.46 -1.17
CA PRO A 43 0.65 -13.13 -1.79
C PRO A 43 -0.68 -12.60 -1.22
N ASN A 44 -1.80 -13.00 -1.82
CA ASN A 44 -3.16 -12.71 -1.35
C ASN A 44 -3.43 -11.21 -1.16
N ASP A 45 -2.92 -10.36 -2.07
CA ASP A 45 -2.99 -8.91 -1.96
C ASP A 45 -2.45 -8.36 -0.62
N GLY A 46 -1.55 -9.10 0.05
CA GLY A 46 -1.01 -8.71 1.35
C GLY A 46 -1.93 -8.96 2.54
N PHE A 47 -3.06 -9.66 2.38
CA PHE A 47 -3.91 -10.05 3.50
C PHE A 47 -3.30 -11.20 4.31
N VAL A 48 -3.52 -11.16 5.63
CA VAL A 48 -3.45 -12.36 6.47
C VAL A 48 -4.64 -13.26 6.13
N SER A 49 -4.38 -14.47 5.65
CA SER A 49 -5.40 -15.43 5.24
C SER A 49 -6.46 -15.65 6.33
N GLY A 50 -7.73 -15.54 5.93
CA GLY A 50 -8.87 -15.77 6.83
C GLY A 50 -9.29 -14.54 7.64
N THR A 51 -8.64 -13.40 7.43
CA THR A 51 -9.04 -12.12 8.08
C THR A 51 -9.91 -11.24 7.19
N GLN A 52 -10.01 -11.57 5.90
CA GLN A 52 -10.81 -10.80 4.96
C GLN A 52 -12.31 -10.94 5.24
N LYS A 53 -13.02 -9.82 5.21
CA LYS A 53 -14.48 -9.77 5.22
C LYS A 53 -14.98 -8.64 4.34
N VAL A 54 -16.22 -8.79 3.85
CA VAL A 54 -16.92 -7.71 3.17
C VAL A 54 -17.64 -6.85 4.21
N GLU A 55 -17.52 -5.54 4.09
CA GLU A 55 -18.14 -4.58 5.00
C GLU A 55 -18.52 -3.30 4.24
N THR A 56 -19.61 -2.66 4.64
CA THR A 56 -20.04 -1.36 4.08
C THR A 56 -19.56 -0.24 4.98
N LEU A 57 -18.58 0.52 4.49
CA LEU A 57 -18.13 1.74 5.15
C LEU A 57 -19.17 2.83 4.98
N GLN A 58 -19.47 3.51 6.09
CA GLN A 58 -20.51 4.55 6.12
C GLN A 58 -19.95 5.92 5.72
N PRO A 59 -20.79 6.80 5.15
CA PRO A 59 -20.41 8.18 4.88
C PRO A 59 -19.84 8.86 6.12
N GLY A 60 -18.72 9.56 5.95
CA GLY A 60 -17.96 10.12 7.08
C GLY A 60 -16.66 9.42 7.37
N THR A 61 -16.53 8.14 7.03
CA THR A 61 -15.32 7.33 7.31
C THR A 61 -14.09 7.94 6.64
N ARG A 62 -12.99 8.12 7.40
CA ARG A 62 -11.72 8.67 6.91
C ARG A 62 -10.76 7.55 6.54
N LEU A 63 -10.23 7.64 5.32
CA LEU A 63 -9.33 6.67 4.71
C LEU A 63 -8.10 7.41 4.21
N ASP A 64 -6.98 6.73 4.07
CA ASP A 64 -5.77 7.32 3.52
C ASP A 64 -4.97 6.34 2.65
N ARG A 65 -3.99 6.91 1.94
CA ARG A 65 -3.07 6.17 1.08
C ARG A 65 -1.72 6.87 1.01
N TYR A 66 -0.65 6.09 1.12
CA TYR A 66 0.68 6.45 0.65
C TYR A 66 0.85 5.87 -0.76
N GLY A 67 0.99 6.73 -1.77
CA GLY A 67 1.08 6.34 -3.18
C GLY A 67 0.03 7.00 -4.06
N ASN A 68 0.33 7.01 -5.37
CA ASN A 68 -0.53 7.65 -6.37
C ASN A 68 -1.96 7.04 -6.41
N PRO A 69 -3.01 7.85 -6.70
CA PRO A 69 -4.40 7.40 -6.80
C PRO A 69 -4.68 6.33 -7.89
N ALA A 70 -3.78 6.14 -8.86
CA ALA A 70 -3.86 5.04 -9.82
C ALA A 70 -3.76 3.64 -9.17
N GLY A 71 -3.31 3.53 -7.92
CA GLY A 71 -3.34 2.28 -7.14
C GLY A 71 -4.69 2.01 -6.48
N SER A 72 -4.79 0.94 -5.68
CA SER A 72 -6.10 0.40 -5.25
C SER A 72 -6.28 0.17 -3.76
N PHE A 73 -5.24 0.41 -2.96
CA PHE A 73 -5.22 0.03 -1.55
C PHE A 73 -5.38 1.26 -0.67
N LEU A 74 -6.37 1.23 0.21
CA LEU A 74 -6.62 2.21 1.25
C LEU A 74 -6.36 1.59 2.63
N ALA A 75 -6.17 2.42 3.65
CA ALA A 75 -6.27 2.01 5.03
C ALA A 75 -7.13 3.01 5.82
N PRO A 76 -7.57 2.67 7.04
CA PRO A 76 -8.05 3.67 7.98
C PRO A 76 -6.94 4.70 8.25
N GLU A 77 -7.29 5.99 8.27
CA GLU A 77 -6.32 7.07 8.54
C GLU A 77 -5.64 6.94 9.92
N SER A 78 -6.28 6.24 10.87
CA SER A 78 -5.72 5.99 12.20
C SER A 78 -4.57 4.98 12.21
N ASP A 79 -4.38 4.21 11.14
CA ASP A 79 -3.35 3.16 11.10
C ASP A 79 -1.95 3.78 10.91
N SER A 80 -1.00 3.33 11.73
CA SER A 80 0.38 3.77 11.63
C SER A 80 1.05 3.36 10.32
N PHE A 81 2.13 4.02 9.92
CA PHE A 81 2.88 3.63 8.72
C PHE A 81 3.43 2.19 8.80
N PRO A 82 4.09 1.74 9.89
CA PRO A 82 4.61 0.36 10.00
C PRO A 82 3.54 -0.71 9.92
N SER A 83 2.31 -0.43 10.38
CA SER A 83 1.22 -1.42 10.36
C SER A 83 0.69 -1.71 8.97
N ARG A 84 1.14 -0.96 7.96
CA ARG A 84 0.76 -1.10 6.54
C ARG A 84 1.72 -1.99 5.74
N ALA A 85 2.84 -2.38 6.33
CA ALA A 85 3.87 -3.21 5.70
C ALA A 85 4.25 -2.76 4.27
N LEU A 86 4.38 -1.44 4.08
CA LEU A 86 4.67 -0.86 2.78
C LEU A 86 6.15 -1.02 2.41
N VAL A 87 6.39 -1.03 1.11
CA VAL A 87 7.73 -0.99 0.53
C VAL A 87 8.45 0.31 0.94
N PRO A 88 9.78 0.30 1.16
CA PRO A 88 10.52 1.47 1.64
C PRO A 88 10.25 2.80 0.91
N HIS A 89 10.11 2.79 -0.42
CA HIS A 89 9.88 4.01 -1.18
C HIS A 89 8.53 4.69 -0.89
N SER A 90 7.59 3.97 -0.27
CA SER A 90 6.31 4.55 0.14
C SER A 90 6.45 5.64 1.21
N GLU A 91 7.58 5.71 1.94
CA GLU A 91 7.84 6.83 2.87
C GLU A 91 7.98 8.18 2.17
N GLN A 92 8.41 8.15 0.91
CA GLN A 92 8.60 9.34 0.07
C GLN A 92 7.47 9.50 -0.95
N ALA A 93 6.46 8.63 -0.90
CA ALA A 93 5.32 8.70 -1.80
C ALA A 93 4.35 9.81 -1.37
N PRO A 94 3.59 10.39 -2.32
CA PRO A 94 2.52 11.31 -1.99
C PRO A 94 1.53 10.66 -1.02
N TYR A 95 1.07 11.43 -0.05
CA TYR A 95 0.11 11.00 0.96
C TYR A 95 -1.24 11.68 0.70
N TYR A 96 -2.31 10.89 0.66
CA TYR A 96 -3.65 11.37 0.37
C TYR A 96 -4.61 10.92 1.45
N VAL A 97 -5.55 11.80 1.79
CA VAL A 97 -6.65 11.49 2.71
C VAL A 97 -7.97 11.63 1.96
N TYR A 98 -8.83 10.64 2.17
CA TYR A 98 -10.14 10.52 1.56
C TYR A 98 -11.22 10.44 2.64
N LYS A 99 -12.43 10.81 2.25
CA LYS A 99 -13.65 10.64 3.03
C LYS A 99 -14.66 9.86 2.22
N VAL A 100 -15.23 8.82 2.82
CA VAL A 100 -16.39 8.11 2.27
C VAL A 100 -17.58 9.07 2.23
N ILE A 101 -18.24 9.16 1.08
CA ILE A 101 -19.36 10.10 0.84
C ILE A 101 -20.67 9.40 0.49
N ASP A 102 -20.63 8.10 0.18
CA ASP A 102 -21.78 7.23 0.01
C ASP A 102 -21.49 5.84 0.60
N ASP A 103 -22.50 4.97 0.73
CA ASP A 103 -22.33 3.60 1.20
C ASP A 103 -21.29 2.85 0.35
N PHE A 104 -20.18 2.48 0.98
CA PHE A 104 -19.02 1.94 0.29
C PHE A 104 -18.71 0.51 0.75
N GLU A 105 -19.32 -0.47 0.08
CA GLU A 105 -19.05 -1.88 0.31
C GLU A 105 -17.65 -2.26 -0.18
N VAL A 106 -16.78 -2.75 0.70
CA VAL A 106 -15.38 -3.08 0.44
C VAL A 106 -15.01 -4.44 1.02
N THR A 107 -13.90 -5.00 0.56
CA THR A 107 -13.20 -6.06 1.29
C THR A 107 -12.16 -5.42 2.20
N LEU A 108 -12.18 -5.76 3.49
CA LEU A 108 -11.17 -5.34 4.44
C LEU A 108 -10.61 -6.53 5.21
N GLY A 109 -9.40 -6.40 5.74
CA GLY A 109 -8.71 -7.48 6.43
C GLY A 109 -7.34 -7.04 6.95
N LYS A 110 -6.70 -7.92 7.72
CA LYS A 110 -5.40 -7.62 8.34
C LYS A 110 -4.28 -7.68 7.33
N ILE A 111 -3.35 -6.74 7.41
CA ILE A 111 -2.16 -6.67 6.58
C ILE A 111 -1.10 -7.63 7.11
N ALA A 112 -0.56 -8.50 6.27
CA ALA A 112 0.49 -9.42 6.64
C ALA A 112 1.83 -8.67 6.87
N PRO A 113 2.69 -9.15 7.79
CA PRO A 113 4.04 -8.61 7.93
C PRO A 113 4.84 -8.79 6.64
N TRP A 114 5.45 -7.73 6.14
CA TRP A 114 6.27 -7.74 4.93
C TRP A 114 7.30 -6.61 4.96
N PHE A 115 8.33 -6.66 4.10
CA PHE A 115 9.41 -5.66 4.05
C PHE A 115 10.03 -5.30 5.42
N ASP A 116 10.22 -6.29 6.30
CA ASP A 116 10.65 -6.13 7.71
C ASP A 116 9.77 -5.20 8.57
N GLN A 117 8.55 -4.90 8.12
CA GLN A 117 7.54 -4.17 8.86
C GLN A 117 6.53 -5.14 9.50
N PRO A 118 5.97 -4.79 10.67
CA PRO A 118 5.12 -5.70 11.44
C PRO A 118 3.75 -5.98 10.80
N GLY A 119 3.24 -5.10 9.94
CA GLY A 119 1.87 -5.22 9.44
C GLY A 119 0.84 -5.14 10.57
N GLY A 120 -0.27 -5.86 10.45
CA GLY A 120 -1.32 -5.96 11.46
C GLY A 120 -2.35 -4.82 11.46
N GLY A 121 -2.12 -3.79 10.64
CA GLY A 121 -3.12 -2.80 10.29
C GLY A 121 -4.24 -3.42 9.44
N THR A 122 -5.17 -2.58 9.00
CA THR A 122 -6.29 -2.96 8.15
C THR A 122 -6.08 -2.36 6.77
N GLN A 123 -6.11 -3.19 5.73
CA GLN A 123 -6.23 -2.69 4.36
C GLN A 123 -7.65 -2.83 3.86
N ILE A 124 -8.03 -1.94 2.97
CA ILE A 124 -9.35 -1.80 2.39
C ILE A 124 -9.21 -1.77 0.86
N ILE A 125 -9.94 -2.64 0.18
CA ILE A 125 -9.91 -2.80 -1.28
C ILE A 125 -11.34 -2.99 -1.79
N LYS A 126 -11.72 -2.28 -2.85
CA LYS A 126 -12.94 -2.58 -3.62
C LYS A 126 -12.56 -3.41 -4.85
N TYR A 127 -13.17 -4.58 -4.99
CA TYR A 127 -13.04 -5.40 -6.19
C TYR A 127 -14.18 -5.16 -7.18
N LYS A 128 -13.84 -5.23 -8.47
CA LYS A 128 -14.78 -5.35 -9.60
C LYS A 128 -15.32 -6.77 -9.65
N SER A 129 -16.40 -6.97 -10.40
CA SER A 129 -16.98 -8.30 -10.63
C SER A 129 -16.03 -9.30 -11.29
N ASN A 130 -15.02 -8.81 -12.03
CA ASN A 130 -13.97 -9.62 -12.64
C ASN A 130 -12.79 -9.93 -11.70
N GLY A 131 -12.87 -9.57 -10.42
CA GLY A 131 -11.84 -9.83 -9.41
C GLY A 131 -10.66 -8.84 -9.43
N ARG A 132 -10.59 -7.90 -10.39
CA ARG A 132 -9.58 -6.83 -10.35
C ARG A 132 -10.01 -5.73 -9.37
N PRO A 133 -9.09 -5.09 -8.65
CA PRO A 133 -9.46 -3.97 -7.80
C PRO A 133 -9.79 -2.73 -8.63
N TYR A 134 -10.63 -1.84 -8.07
CA TYR A 134 -10.77 -0.47 -8.56
C TYR A 134 -9.54 0.36 -8.18
N SER A 135 -9.13 1.31 -9.02
CA SER A 135 -8.18 2.35 -8.60
C SER A 135 -8.87 3.36 -7.69
N ILE A 136 -8.10 4.14 -6.92
CA ILE A 136 -8.67 5.21 -6.09
C ILE A 136 -9.30 6.29 -6.97
N GLU A 137 -8.74 6.55 -8.16
CA GLU A 137 -9.32 7.45 -9.16
C GLU A 137 -10.72 7.00 -9.58
N GLU A 138 -10.88 5.72 -9.94
CA GLU A 138 -12.19 5.17 -10.30
C GLU A 138 -13.18 5.27 -9.14
N LEU A 139 -12.73 5.09 -7.89
CA LEU A 139 -13.60 5.24 -6.71
C LEU A 139 -14.04 6.69 -6.47
N ILE A 140 -13.21 7.67 -6.84
CA ILE A 140 -13.58 9.09 -6.81
C ILE A 140 -14.58 9.39 -7.94
N GLU A 141 -14.35 8.88 -9.14
CA GLU A 141 -15.27 9.03 -10.29
C GLU A 141 -16.64 8.39 -10.04
N LEU A 142 -16.67 7.29 -9.28
CA LEU A 142 -17.91 6.66 -8.81
C LEU A 142 -18.60 7.41 -7.67
N GLU A 143 -18.02 8.51 -7.18
CA GLU A 143 -18.54 9.33 -6.10
C GLU A 143 -18.80 8.56 -4.79
N VAL A 144 -18.07 7.48 -4.52
CA VAL A 144 -18.14 6.75 -3.22
C VAL A 144 -17.17 7.31 -2.19
N ILE A 145 -16.06 7.90 -2.65
CA ILE A 145 -15.09 8.62 -1.83
C ILE A 145 -14.74 9.97 -2.47
N LYS A 146 -14.27 10.92 -1.68
CA LYS A 146 -13.62 12.15 -2.18
C LYS A 146 -12.33 12.43 -1.43
N GLN A 147 -11.35 13.00 -2.12
CA GLN A 147 -10.15 13.53 -1.47
C GLN A 147 -10.53 14.75 -0.60
N ILE A 148 -9.97 14.82 0.62
CA ILE A 148 -10.31 15.88 1.58
C ILE A 148 -9.12 16.70 2.07
N ASN A 149 -7.88 16.36 1.72
CA ASN A 149 -6.70 17.20 1.95
C ASN A 149 -5.73 17.12 0.74
N PRO A 150 -5.08 18.23 0.37
CA PRO A 150 -3.88 18.24 -0.47
C PRO A 150 -2.63 17.80 0.30
#